data_AF-A0A535BSE8-F1
#
_entry.id   AF-A0A535BSE8-F1
#
_cell.length_a   1.000
_cell.length_b   1.000
_cell.length_c   1.000
_cell.angle_alpha   90.00
_cell.angle_beta   90.00
_cell.angle_gamma   90.00
#
_symmetry.space_group_name_H-M   'P 1'
#
loop_
_entity.id
_entity.type
_entity.pdbx_description
1 polymer ?
#
loop_
_entity_poly.entity_id
_entity_poly.type
_entity_poly.pdbx_seq_one_letter_code
_entity_poly.pdbx_strand_id
1 'polypeptide(L)' 'MSSQTFQPQDSLSPDEIEVRALYRQILDGWNKRSADAFAAPFADDGDSIGFDGSQLI' A
#
# COMPACT_ATOMS: atom_id res chain seq x y z
N MET A 1 -7.66 25.03 -29.32
CA MET A 1 -7.84 23.58 -29.09
C MET A 1 -6.51 23.06 -28.59
N SER A 2 -6.37 22.87 -27.28
CA SER A 2 -5.11 22.41 -26.69
C SER A 2 -5.09 20.90 -26.70
N SER A 3 -4.25 20.32 -27.56
CA SER A 3 -4.04 18.89 -27.67
C SER A 3 -3.22 18.42 -26.47
N GLN A 4 -3.90 17.87 -25.45
CA GLN A 4 -3.23 17.14 -24.38
C GLN A 4 -2.70 15.83 -25.00
N THR A 5 -1.40 15.82 -25.28
CA THR A 5 -0.68 14.60 -25.69
C THR A 5 -0.81 13.57 -24.57
N PHE A 6 -1.49 12.45 -24.84
CA PHE A 6 -1.49 11.27 -23.99
C PHE A 6 -0.05 10.75 -23.96
N GLN A 7 0.68 11.05 -22.89
CA GLN A 7 1.99 10.45 -22.68
C GLN A 7 1.78 8.94 -22.47
N PRO A 8 2.58 8.08 -23.12
CA PRO A 8 2.58 6.65 -22.83
C PRO A 8 2.81 6.50 -21.33
N GLN A 9 1.94 5.71 -20.69
CA GLN A 9 1.94 5.46 -19.25
C GLN A 9 3.38 5.25 -18.76
N ASP A 10 3.87 6.16 -17.92
CA ASP A 10 5.18 6.06 -17.29
C ASP A 10 5.30 4.65 -16.69
N SER A 11 6.29 3.89 -17.13
CA SER A 11 6.71 2.67 -16.45
C SER A 11 6.84 2.98 -14.96
N LEU A 12 6.17 2.17 -14.11
CA LEU A 12 6.17 2.37 -12.66
C LEU A 12 7.61 2.57 -12.17
N SER A 13 7.83 3.62 -11.38
CA SER A 13 9.14 3.82 -10.75
C SER A 13 9.46 2.64 -9.83
N PRO A 14 10.75 2.37 -9.57
CA PRO A 14 11.14 1.35 -8.59
C PRO A 14 10.45 1.55 -7.23
N ASP A 15 10.39 2.79 -6.75
CA ASP A 15 9.73 3.15 -5.49
C ASP A 15 8.24 2.76 -5.47
N GLU A 16 7.52 3.01 -6.57
CA GLU A 16 6.10 2.65 -6.70
C GLU A 16 5.90 1.13 -6.67
N ILE A 17 6.83 0.37 -7.25
CA ILE A 17 6.81 -1.10 -7.20
C ILE A 17 7.02 -1.59 -5.75
N GLU A 18 7.96 -1.00 -5.02
CA GLU A 18 8.25 -1.36 -3.63
C GLU A 18 7.08 -1.05 -2.70
N VAL A 19 6.47 0.13 -2.82
CA VAL A 19 5.28 0.51 -2.04
C VAL A 19 4.11 -0.44 -2.30
N ARG A 20 3.87 -0.79 -3.57
CA ARG A 20 2.83 -1.76 -3.93
C ARG A 20 3.11 -3.15 -3.38
N ALA A 21 4.37 -3.57 -3.33
CA ALA A 21 4.76 -4.85 -2.75
C ALA A 21 4.47 -4.89 -1.24
N LEU A 22 4.77 -3.81 -0.49
CA LEU A 22 4.43 -3.71 0.93
C LEU A 22 2.91 -3.80 1.14
N TYR A 23 2.12 -3.05 0.37
CA TYR A 23 0.66 -3.09 0.47
C TYR A 23 0.09 -4.49 0.17
N ARG A 24 0.65 -5.20 -0.82
CA ARG A 24 0.26 -6.57 -1.15
C ARG A 24 0.47 -7.53 0.03
N GLN A 25 1.58 -7.39 0.76
CA GLN A 25 1.88 -8.21 1.94
C GLN A 25 0.84 -7.99 3.05
N ILE A 26 0.46 -6.74 3.31
CA ILE A 26 -0.60 -6.39 4.28
C ILE A 26 -1.90 -7.12 3.91
N LEU A 27 -2.33 -7.04 2.65
CA LEU A 27 -3.54 -7.70 2.18
C LEU A 27 -3.46 -9.23 2.25
N ASP A 28 -2.30 -9.82 1.96
CA ASP A 28 -2.10 -11.26 2.04
C ASP A 28 -2.20 -11.76 3.50
N GLY A 29 -1.60 -11.04 4.45
CA GLY A 29 -1.74 -11.31 5.88
C GLY A 29 -3.19 -11.19 6.36
N TRP A 30 -3.86 -10.12 5.93
CA TRP A 30 -5.29 -9.89 6.19
C TRP A 30 -6.16 -11.05 5.68
N ASN A 31 -6.01 -11.43 4.41
CA ASN A 31 -6.80 -12.50 3.78
C ASN A 31 -6.57 -13.86 4.45
N LYS A 32 -5.36 -14.10 4.97
CA LYS A 32 -5.01 -15.31 5.73
C LYS A 32 -5.45 -15.25 7.20
N ARG A 33 -6.03 -14.12 7.66
CA ARG A 33 -6.34 -13.84 9.06
C ARG A 33 -5.13 -13.99 9.99
N SER A 34 -3.94 -13.63 9.50
CA SER A 34 -2.70 -13.67 10.26
C SER A 34 -2.34 -12.26 10.69
N ALA A 35 -2.45 -11.98 11.99
CA ALA A 35 -2.09 -10.69 12.56
C ALA A 35 -0.60 -10.39 12.37
N ASP A 36 0.27 -11.39 12.62
CA ASP A 36 1.72 -11.24 12.44
C ASP A 36 2.09 -10.90 11.00
N ALA A 37 1.51 -11.59 10.01
CA ALA A 37 1.79 -11.32 8.61
C ALA A 37 1.21 -9.97 8.13
N PHE A 38 0.09 -9.53 8.72
CA PHE A 38 -0.48 -8.21 8.46
C PHE A 38 0.43 -7.09 9.00
N ALA A 39 0.97 -7.27 10.21
CA ALA A 39 1.79 -6.27 10.89
C ALA A 39 3.25 -6.23 10.39
N ALA A 40 3.77 -7.31 9.80
CA ALA A 40 5.17 -7.41 9.38
C ALA A 40 5.70 -6.25 8.50
N PRO A 41 4.92 -5.62 7.60
CA PRO A 41 5.40 -4.50 6.79
C PRO A 41 5.43 -3.15 7.53
N PHE A 42 4.84 -3.06 8.74
CA PHE A 42 4.84 -1.84 9.53
C PHE A 42 6.17 -1.68 10.26
N ALA A 43 6.59 -0.43 10.45
CA ALA A 43 7.63 -0.11 11.42
C ALA A 43 7.09 -0.31 12.86
N ASP A 44 7.99 -0.44 13.83
CA ASP A 44 7.61 -0.62 15.24
C ASP A 44 6.73 0.51 15.78
N ASP A 45 6.83 1.72 15.21
CA ASP A 45 6.05 2.92 15.52
C ASP A 45 4.98 3.22 14.46
N GLY A 46 4.64 2.25 13.61
CA GLY A 46 3.66 2.40 12.55
C GLY A 46 2.21 2.32 13.05
N ASP A 47 1.40 3.33 12.71
CA ASP A 47 -0.03 3.34 13.00
C ASP A 47 -0.87 2.83 11.82
N SER A 48 -1.95 2.11 12.11
CA SER A 48 -2.97 1.74 11.13
C SER A 48 -4.28 2.49 11.41
N ILE A 49 -4.75 3.24 10.40
CA ILE A 49 -5.96 4.05 10.50
C ILE A 49 -7.06 3.43 9.64
N GLY A 50 -8.17 3.08 10.28
CA GLY A 50 -9.37 2.58 9.62
C GLY A 50 -10.01 3.63 8.72
N PHE A 51 -10.82 3.19 7.76
CA PHE A 51 -11.52 4.11 6.83
C PHE A 51 -12.45 5.10 7.56
N ASP A 52 -12.89 4.75 8.77
CA ASP A 52 -13.74 5.54 9.65
C ASP A 52 -12.94 6.48 10.57
N GLY A 53 -11.61 6.49 10.45
CA GLY A 53 -10.71 7.29 11.27
C GLY A 53 -10.35 6.65 12.61
N SER A 54 -10.79 5.43 12.89
CA SER A 54 -10.37 4.71 14.09
C SER A 54 -8.91 4.27 14.00
N GLN A 55 -8.17 4.36 15.11
CA GLN A 55 -6.87 3.72 15.22
C GLN A 55 -7.07 2.23 15.52
N LEU A 56 -6.41 1.37 14.74
CA LEU A 56 -6.32 -0.06 15.04
C LEU A 56 -5.14 -0.27 15.98
N ILE A 57 -5.45 -0.35 17.28
CA ILE A 57 -4.55 -0.66 18.39
C ILE A 57 -4.80 -2.07 18.94
#